data_AF-A0AAN4ATG7-F1
#
_entry.id   AF-A0AAN4ATG7-F1
#
_cell.length_a   1.000
_cell.length_b   1.000
_cell.length_c   1.000
_cell.angle_alpha   90.00
_cell.angle_beta   90.00
_cell.angle_gamma   90.00
#
_symmetry.space_group_name_H-M   'P 1'
#
loop_
_entity.id
_entity.type
_entity.pdbx_description
1 polymer ?
#
loop_
_entity_poly.entity_id
_entity_poly.type
_entity_poly.pdbx_seq_one_letter_code
_entity_poly.pdbx_strand_id
1 'polypeptide(L)'
;MLFMAKVQKPFALFILGIISPLIMFSMGHTYITPVHALIVMTIAELIRKAGNYKTFHYNMLSFAVFNTWICGSLMQMLLVKDRYLEMCLQMMGEEYTRGLERLITYPNMALVYIGAFVGGIIGAYIGKAFLKKHFEKAGII
;
A
#
# COMPACT_ATOMS: atom_id res chain seq x y z
N MET A 1 -2.43 7.66 8.50
CA MET A 1 -2.57 7.63 9.98
C MET A 1 -3.77 8.43 10.51
N LEU A 2 -4.01 9.69 10.10
CA LEU A 2 -5.13 10.50 10.65
C LEU A 2 -6.51 9.85 10.53
N PHE A 3 -6.83 9.23 9.38
CA PHE A 3 -8.10 8.52 9.21
C PHE A 3 -8.27 7.41 10.24
N MET A 4 -7.22 6.59 10.42
CA MET A 4 -7.22 5.53 11.42
C MET A 4 -7.34 6.08 12.83
N ALA A 5 -6.87 7.30 13.07
CA ALA A 5 -7.03 7.96 14.35
C ALA A 5 -8.48 8.41 14.60
N LYS A 6 -9.07 9.09 13.62
CA LYS A 6 -10.41 9.67 13.74
C LYS A 6 -11.53 8.64 13.63
N VAL A 7 -11.31 7.57 12.85
CA VAL A 7 -12.32 6.56 12.56
C VAL A 7 -11.93 5.23 13.19
N GLN A 8 -12.52 5.01 14.36
CA GLN A 8 -12.31 3.87 15.27
C GLN A 8 -13.38 2.78 15.04
N LYS A 9 -13.75 2.55 13.78
CA LYS A 9 -14.84 1.62 13.41
C LYS A 9 -14.28 0.45 12.60
N PRO A 10 -14.84 -0.77 12.79
CA PRO A 10 -14.47 -1.92 11.98
C PRO A 10 -14.78 -1.69 10.50
N PHE A 11 -13.95 -2.26 9.63
CA PHE A 11 -14.01 -2.20 8.17
C PHE A 11 -13.87 -0.81 7.53
N ALA A 12 -13.80 0.26 8.32
CA ALA A 12 -13.70 1.61 7.77
C ALA A 12 -12.42 1.81 6.95
N LEU A 13 -11.30 1.22 7.38
CA LEU A 13 -10.05 1.24 6.62
C LEU A 13 -10.17 0.42 5.34
N PHE A 14 -10.74 -0.78 5.44
CA PHE A 14 -10.90 -1.68 4.32
C PHE A 14 -11.71 -1.04 3.19
N ILE A 15 -12.87 -0.44 3.52
CA ILE A 15 -13.73 0.24 2.55
C ILE A 15 -12.98 1.40 1.90
N LEU A 16 -12.29 2.24 2.68
CA LEU A 16 -11.51 3.35 2.12
C LEU A 16 -10.39 2.84 1.22
N GLY A 17 -9.70 1.79 1.65
CA GLY A 17 -8.52 1.25 1.00
C GLY A 17 -8.78 0.53 -0.31
N ILE A 18 -9.97 -0.08 -0.47
CA ILE A 18 -10.30 -0.84 -1.69
C ILE A 18 -10.72 0.07 -2.85
N ILE A 19 -11.14 1.32 -2.58
CA ILE A 19 -11.61 2.25 -3.62
C ILE A 19 -10.50 2.53 -4.64
N SER A 20 -9.29 2.90 -4.20
CA SER A 20 -8.20 3.25 -5.12
C SER A 20 -7.76 2.07 -6.01
N PRO A 21 -7.54 0.84 -5.50
CA PRO A 21 -7.27 -0.35 -6.31
C PRO A 21 -8.36 -0.66 -7.35
N LEU A 22 -9.64 -0.47 -7.01
CA LEU A 22 -10.75 -0.68 -7.95
C LEU A 22 -10.74 0.36 -9.07
N ILE A 23 -10.45 1.63 -8.75
CA ILE A 23 -10.27 2.68 -9.76
C ILE A 23 -9.09 2.32 -10.66
N MET A 24 -7.95 1.93 -10.10
CA MET A 24 -6.78 1.51 -10.90
C MET A 24 -7.11 0.33 -11.81
N PHE A 25 -7.85 -0.66 -11.33
CA PHE A 25 -8.34 -1.76 -12.15
C PHE A 25 -9.19 -1.26 -13.33
N SER A 26 -10.11 -0.31 -13.09
CA SER A 26 -10.92 0.31 -14.15
C SER A 26 -10.11 1.12 -15.16
N MET A 27 -8.94 1.64 -14.75
CA MET A 27 -8.02 2.40 -15.62
C MET A 27 -7.08 1.50 -16.44
N GLY A 28 -7.27 0.17 -16.42
CA GLY A 28 -6.52 -0.77 -17.25
C GLY A 28 -5.43 -1.55 -16.50
N HIS A 29 -5.33 -1.43 -15.17
CA HIS A 29 -4.51 -2.36 -14.40
C HIS A 29 -5.12 -3.77 -14.42
N THR A 30 -4.27 -4.78 -14.28
CA THR A 30 -4.70 -6.19 -14.21
C THR A 30 -5.42 -6.51 -12.90
N TYR A 31 -6.14 -7.64 -12.88
CA TYR A 31 -6.85 -8.14 -11.68
C TYR A 31 -5.91 -8.42 -10.49
N ILE A 32 -4.60 -8.52 -10.72
CA ILE A 32 -3.58 -8.68 -9.68
C ILE A 32 -3.64 -7.51 -8.69
N THR A 33 -3.88 -6.29 -9.17
CA THR A 33 -3.90 -5.07 -8.34
C THR A 33 -5.02 -5.12 -7.28
N PRO A 34 -6.31 -5.33 -7.64
CA PRO A 34 -7.37 -5.44 -6.65
C PRO A 34 -7.24 -6.68 -5.76
N VAL A 35 -6.75 -7.83 -6.28
CA VAL A 35 -6.51 -9.03 -5.45
C VAL A 35 -5.43 -8.78 -4.41
N HIS A 36 -4.32 -8.17 -4.80
CA HIS A 36 -3.25 -7.81 -3.88
C HIS A 36 -3.74 -6.83 -2.82
N ALA A 37 -4.45 -5.79 -3.23
CA ALA A 37 -5.03 -4.83 -2.30
C ALA A 37 -6.01 -5.49 -1.33
N LEU A 38 -6.87 -6.41 -1.79
CA LEU A 38 -7.79 -7.14 -0.93
C LEU A 38 -7.06 -7.85 0.21
N ILE A 39 -5.94 -8.52 -0.09
CA ILE A 39 -5.11 -9.21 0.91
C ILE A 39 -4.52 -8.20 1.89
N VAL A 40 -3.86 -7.15 1.38
CA VAL A 40 -3.21 -6.12 2.21
C VAL A 40 -4.21 -5.40 3.12
N MET A 41 -5.37 -5.00 2.59
CA MET A 41 -6.42 -4.32 3.34
C MET A 41 -7.00 -5.22 4.43
N THR A 42 -7.17 -6.52 4.14
CA THR A 42 -7.63 -7.50 5.12
C THR A 42 -6.62 -7.62 6.26
N ILE A 43 -5.33 -7.78 5.95
CA ILE A 43 -4.27 -7.87 6.97
C ILE A 43 -4.23 -6.58 7.80
N ALA A 44 -4.27 -5.42 7.14
CA ALA A 44 -4.27 -4.12 7.82
C ALA A 44 -5.47 -3.97 8.77
N GLU A 45 -6.66 -4.44 8.38
CA GLU A 45 -7.86 -4.43 9.22
C GLU A 45 -7.74 -5.39 10.43
N LEU A 46 -7.21 -6.59 10.22
CA LEU A 46 -6.96 -7.55 11.31
C LEU A 46 -5.98 -7.00 12.36
N ILE A 47 -4.93 -6.30 11.92
CA ILE A 47 -3.99 -5.63 12.82
C ILE A 47 -4.69 -4.56 13.66
N ARG A 48 -5.59 -3.74 13.06
CA ARG A 48 -6.35 -2.75 13.84
C ARG A 48 -7.29 -3.41 14.83
N LYS A 49 -7.93 -4.51 14.43
CA LYS A 49 -8.82 -5.29 15.30
C LYS A 49 -8.07 -5.82 16.52
N ALA A 50 -6.85 -6.31 16.35
CA ALA A 50 -6.00 -6.77 17.45
C ALA A 50 -5.70 -5.67 18.49
N GLY A 51 -5.58 -4.41 18.05
CA GLY A 51 -5.40 -3.24 18.92
C GLY A 51 -6.69 -2.59 19.40
N ASN A 52 -7.85 -3.25 19.27
CA ASN A 52 -9.18 -2.70 19.55
C ASN A 52 -9.41 -1.33 18.88
N TYR A 53 -8.80 -1.11 17.72
CA TYR A 53 -8.78 0.12 16.93
C TYR A 53 -8.12 1.34 17.59
N LYS A 54 -8.01 1.40 18.92
CA LYS A 54 -7.61 2.59 19.69
C LYS A 54 -6.10 2.72 19.85
N THR A 55 -5.38 1.60 19.91
CA THR A 55 -3.95 1.62 20.22
C THR A 55 -3.11 2.19 19.07
N PHE A 56 -2.27 3.19 19.38
CA PHE A 56 -1.37 3.81 18.40
C PHE A 56 -0.46 2.79 17.70
N HIS A 57 0.17 1.87 18.43
CA HIS A 57 1.10 0.89 17.86
C HIS A 57 0.45 0.00 16.79
N TYR A 58 -0.76 -0.51 17.06
CA TYR A 58 -1.51 -1.32 16.10
C TYR A 58 -2.03 -0.49 14.92
N ASN A 59 -2.48 0.73 15.15
CA ASN A 59 -2.85 1.62 14.04
C ASN A 59 -1.66 2.02 13.17
N MET A 60 -0.48 2.22 13.77
CA MET A 60 0.75 2.49 13.05
C MET A 60 1.18 1.29 12.21
N LEU A 61 1.16 0.09 12.79
CA LEU A 61 1.50 -1.14 12.07
C LEU A 61 0.51 -1.41 10.94
N SER A 62 -0.78 -1.22 11.19
CA SER A 62 -1.82 -1.28 10.17
C SER A 62 -1.60 -0.26 9.07
N PHE A 63 -1.19 0.98 9.41
CA PHE A 63 -0.87 2.01 8.42
C PHE A 63 0.35 1.65 7.57
N ALA A 64 1.37 1.04 8.17
CA ALA A 64 2.54 0.56 7.46
C ALA A 64 2.17 -0.56 6.47
N VAL A 65 1.38 -1.54 6.90
CA VAL A 65 0.86 -2.61 6.03
C VAL A 65 -0.04 -2.02 4.94
N PHE A 66 -0.97 -1.15 5.31
CA PHE A 66 -1.84 -0.45 4.37
C PHE A 66 -1.02 0.17 3.24
N ASN A 67 0.02 0.95 3.54
CA ASN A 67 0.86 1.60 2.52
C ASN A 67 1.49 0.65 1.49
N THR A 68 1.68 -0.63 1.82
CA THR A 68 2.22 -1.61 0.87
C THR A 68 1.27 -1.95 -0.28
N TRP A 69 -0.01 -1.56 -0.21
CA TRP A 69 -0.98 -1.83 -1.27
C TRP A 69 -0.54 -1.26 -2.63
N ILE A 70 0.17 -0.12 -2.63
CA ILE A 70 0.66 0.54 -3.84
C ILE A 70 1.69 -0.31 -4.60
N CYS A 71 2.40 -1.19 -3.87
CA CYS A 71 3.34 -2.14 -4.45
C CYS A 71 2.62 -3.17 -5.34
N GLY A 72 1.31 -3.36 -5.18
CA GLY A 72 0.50 -4.20 -6.07
C GLY A 72 0.58 -3.77 -7.53
N SER A 73 0.76 -2.47 -7.79
CA SER A 73 0.94 -1.95 -9.15
C SER A 73 2.20 -2.54 -9.79
N LEU A 74 3.33 -2.49 -9.08
CA LEU A 74 4.60 -3.04 -9.56
C LEU A 74 4.59 -4.57 -9.55
N MET A 75 3.92 -5.20 -8.58
CA MET A 75 3.81 -6.65 -8.47
C MET A 75 3.18 -7.28 -9.70
N GLN A 76 2.19 -6.62 -10.32
CA GLN A 76 1.61 -7.12 -11.56
C GLN A 76 2.63 -7.17 -12.70
N MET A 77 3.51 -6.16 -12.80
CA MET A 77 4.54 -6.12 -13.83
C MET A 77 5.57 -7.23 -13.63
N LEU A 78 5.81 -7.66 -12.39
CA LEU A 78 6.69 -8.78 -12.08
C LEU A 78 6.04 -10.14 -12.41
N LEU A 79 4.74 -10.30 -12.13
CA LEU A 79 4.02 -11.55 -12.36
C LEU A 79 3.74 -11.83 -13.84
N VAL A 80 3.52 -10.79 -14.65
CA VAL A 80 3.40 -10.90 -16.10
C VAL A 80 4.57 -10.22 -16.83
N LYS A 81 5.79 -10.42 -16.30
CA LYS A 81 7.01 -9.74 -16.75
C LYS A 81 7.26 -9.87 -18.25
N ASP A 82 7.20 -11.07 -18.81
CA ASP A 82 7.55 -11.30 -20.21
C ASP A 82 6.61 -10.52 -21.15
N ARG A 83 5.31 -10.60 -20.90
CA ARG A 83 4.29 -9.86 -21.66
C ARG A 83 4.43 -8.35 -21.48
N TYR A 84 4.77 -7.90 -20.28
CA TYR A 84 5.00 -6.49 -20.00
C TYR A 84 6.23 -5.97 -20.77
N LEU A 85 7.33 -6.73 -20.77
CA LEU A 85 8.55 -6.38 -21.51
C LEU A 85 8.32 -6.39 -23.02
N GLU A 86 7.58 -7.36 -23.56
CA GLU A 86 7.20 -7.38 -24.98
C GLU A 86 6.41 -6.12 -25.36
N MET A 87 5.42 -5.73 -24.54
CA MET A 87 4.65 -4.50 -24.76
C MET A 87 5.54 -3.25 -24.70
N CYS A 88 6.42 -3.16 -23.69
CA CYS A 88 7.36 -2.04 -23.56
C CYS A 88 8.33 -1.96 -24.75
N LEU A 89 8.78 -3.11 -25.27
CA LEU A 89 9.66 -3.15 -26.42
C LEU A 89 8.99 -2.54 -27.65
N GLN A 90 7.73 -2.89 -27.89
CA GLN A 90 6.95 -2.39 -29.01
C GLN A 90 6.59 -0.90 -28.86
N MET A 91 6.28 -0.44 -27.64
CA MET A 91 5.78 0.91 -27.41
C MET A 91 6.86 1.94 -27.10
N MET A 92 7.96 1.54 -26.46
CA MET A 92 8.98 2.44 -25.90
C MET A 92 10.42 2.12 -26.34
N GLY A 93 10.63 1.02 -27.06
CA GLY A 93 11.92 0.64 -27.63
C GLY A 93 12.84 -0.16 -26.69
N GLU A 94 13.97 -0.60 -27.25
CA GLU A 94 14.91 -1.52 -26.59
C GLU A 94 15.58 -0.95 -25.35
N GLU A 95 16.05 0.30 -25.41
CA GLU A 95 16.83 0.90 -24.34
C GLU A 95 16.01 1.04 -23.05
N TYR A 96 14.77 1.52 -23.19
CA TYR A 96 13.81 1.63 -22.09
C TYR A 96 13.49 0.25 -21.51
N THR A 97 13.19 -0.73 -22.37
CA THR A 97 12.80 -2.08 -21.95
C THR A 97 13.92 -2.78 -21.20
N ARG A 98 15.17 -2.64 -21.64
CA ARG A 98 16.35 -3.20 -20.95
C ARG A 98 16.58 -2.55 -19.58
N GLY A 99 16.35 -1.25 -19.47
CA GLY A 99 16.39 -0.56 -18.17
C GLY A 99 15.32 -1.10 -17.22
N LEU A 100 14.11 -1.28 -17.73
CA LEU A 100 12.97 -1.77 -16.98
C LEU A 100 13.14 -3.25 -16.57
N GLU A 101 13.70 -4.10 -17.43
CA GLU A 101 14.01 -5.50 -17.12
C GLU A 101 14.97 -5.65 -15.92
N ARG A 102 15.96 -4.76 -15.81
CA ARG A 102 16.91 -4.70 -14.69
C ARG A 102 16.26 -4.27 -13.38
N LEU A 103 15.22 -3.43 -13.47
CA LEU A 103 14.50 -2.90 -12.31
C LEU A 103 13.42 -3.87 -11.81
N ILE A 104 12.70 -4.54 -12.70
CA ILE A 104 11.59 -5.44 -12.35
C ILE A 104 12.13 -6.83 -12.03
N THR A 105 12.66 -6.96 -10.83
CA THR A 105 13.20 -8.21 -10.27
C THR A 105 12.65 -8.46 -8.88
N TYR A 106 12.62 -9.72 -8.43
CA TYR A 106 12.17 -10.08 -7.08
C TYR A 106 12.95 -9.35 -5.96
N PRO A 107 14.29 -9.22 -6.02
CA PRO A 107 15.04 -8.47 -5.00
C PRO A 107 14.64 -6.99 -4.93
N ASN A 108 14.50 -6.32 -6.08
CA ASN A 108 14.10 -4.92 -6.12
C ASN A 108 12.65 -4.74 -5.63
N MET A 109 11.77 -5.69 -5.94
CA MET A 109 10.41 -5.70 -5.40
C MET A 109 10.44 -5.78 -3.87
N ALA A 110 11.26 -6.67 -3.29
CA ALA A 110 11.40 -6.77 -1.84
C ALA A 110 11.85 -5.44 -1.22
N LEU A 111 12.81 -4.74 -1.84
CA LEU A 111 13.24 -3.40 -1.41
C LEU A 111 12.10 -2.38 -1.46
N VAL A 112 11.25 -2.42 -2.49
CA VAL A 112 10.07 -1.54 -2.60
C VAL A 112 9.07 -1.80 -1.47
N TYR A 113 8.79 -3.07 -1.15
CA TYR A 113 7.90 -3.41 -0.02
C TYR A 113 8.46 -2.95 1.32
N ILE A 114 9.76 -3.17 1.56
CA ILE A 114 10.45 -2.68 2.76
C ILE A 114 10.37 -1.15 2.83
N GLY A 115 10.63 -0.47 1.72
CA GLY A 115 10.54 0.98 1.63
C GLY A 115 9.14 1.52 1.91
N ALA A 116 8.09 0.90 1.34
CA ALA A 116 6.70 1.28 1.58
C ALA A 116 6.29 1.07 3.04
N PHE A 117 6.73 -0.04 3.65
CA PHE A 117 6.44 -0.35 5.05
C PHE A 117 7.15 0.62 6.00
N VAL A 118 8.47 0.81 5.84
CA VAL A 118 9.27 1.76 6.64
C VAL A 118 8.76 3.19 6.44
N GLY A 119 8.47 3.59 5.21
CA GLY A 119 7.87 4.89 4.89
C GLY A 119 6.50 5.08 5.54
N GLY A 120 5.70 4.01 5.65
CA GLY A 120 4.46 4.01 6.42
C GLY A 120 4.67 4.25 7.91
N ILE A 121 5.67 3.61 8.53
CA ILE A 121 6.02 3.86 9.95
C ILE A 121 6.46 5.31 10.15
N ILE A 122 7.40 5.80 9.34
CA ILE A 122 7.88 7.18 9.41
C ILE A 122 6.72 8.16 9.22
N GLY A 123 5.89 7.93 8.20
CA GLY A 123 4.70 8.74 7.93
C GLY A 123 3.67 8.73 9.06
N ALA A 124 3.55 7.62 9.81
CA ALA A 124 2.72 7.57 11.00
C ALA A 124 3.25 8.47 12.12
N TYR A 125 4.56 8.47 12.37
CA TYR A 125 5.19 9.35 13.37
C TYR A 125 5.13 10.82 12.97
N ILE A 126 5.40 11.14 11.71
CA ILE A 126 5.21 12.51 11.18
C ILE A 126 3.76 12.93 11.36
N GLY A 127 2.81 12.10 10.95
CA GLY A 127 1.38 12.37 11.13
C GLY A 127 1.02 12.59 12.60
N LYS A 128 1.57 11.78 13.51
CA LYS A 128 1.40 11.93 14.97
C LYS A 128 1.91 13.29 15.47
N ALA A 129 3.09 13.70 15.05
CA ALA A 129 3.73 14.95 15.48
C ALA A 129 2.96 16.18 14.98
N PHE A 130 2.64 16.22 13.68
CA PHE A 130 1.97 17.37 13.07
C PHE A 130 0.51 17.53 13.49
N LEU A 131 -0.17 16.42 13.79
CA LEU A 131 -1.62 16.43 14.09
C LEU A 131 -1.91 16.13 15.56
N LYS A 132 -0.93 16.33 16.46
CA LYS A 132 -1.01 15.99 17.89
C LYS A 132 -2.36 16.38 18.52
N LYS A 133 -2.81 17.62 18.31
CA LYS A 133 -4.11 18.13 18.79
C LYS A 133 -5.32 17.32 18.33
N HIS A 134 -5.26 16.74 17.13
CA HIS A 134 -6.33 15.90 16.58
C HIS A 134 -6.25 14.47 17.13
N PHE A 135 -5.05 13.97 17.40
CA PHE A 135 -4.84 12.66 18.02
C PHE A 135 -5.23 12.66 19.51
N GLU A 136 -4.94 13.73 20.26
CA GLU A 136 -5.40 13.94 21.64
C GLU A 136 -6.93 13.97 21.70
N LYS A 137 -7.58 14.74 20.81
CA LYS A 137 -9.04 14.75 20.68
C LYS A 137 -9.64 13.40 20.33
N ALA A 138 -8.89 12.52 19.66
CA ALA A 138 -9.31 11.18 19.31
C ALA A 138 -9.01 10.13 20.40
N GLY A 139 -8.34 10.50 21.50
CA GLY A 139 -8.03 9.62 22.63
C GLY A 139 -6.97 8.54 22.33
N ILE A 140 -6.05 8.83 21.40
CA ILE A 140 -5.00 7.87 20.95
C ILE A 140 -3.63 8.21 21.55
N ILE A 141 -3.47 9.43 22.02
CA ILE A 141 -2.32 9.97 22.75
C ILE A 141 -2.86 10.69 23.97
#